data_AF-A0A4Z1C3L7-F1
#
_entry.id   AF-A0A4Z1C3L7-F1
#
_cell.length_a   1.000
_cell.length_b   1.000
_cell.length_c   1.000
_cell.angle_alpha   90.00
_cell.angle_beta   90.00
_cell.angle_gamma   90.00
#
_symmetry.space_group_name_H-M   'P 1'
#
loop_
_entity.id
_entity.type
_entity.pdbx_description
1 polymer ?
#
loop_
_entity_poly.entity_id
_entity_poly.type
_entity_poly.pdbx_seq_one_letter_code
_entity_poly.pdbx_strand_id
1 'polypeptide(L)'
;PVRAAWTARRETARALAEAEAALAAARQEEEYLRHAVAELDKLSPEPGEEQRLDIARRAMQGAERIRDDVARALQMLGGNGAETAMVDAARWLEGAAARAEGRLDAPLAALSRALIELGEATQGIEDALSALDFDPSALESTEERLFALRALARKHDILPDDLAGLAGQLRDRLERIDAGEAQMAALRSAAREAEAAYDAAAAALT
;
A
#
# COMPACT_ATOMS: atom_id res chain seq x y z
N PRO A 1 -9.78 -7.87 -66.03
CA PRO A 1 -8.81 -8.69 -65.28
C PRO A 1 -7.68 -7.85 -64.65
N VAL A 2 -6.78 -7.24 -65.44
CA VAL A 2 -5.60 -6.52 -64.90
C VAL A 2 -5.94 -5.30 -64.06
N ARG A 3 -6.91 -4.47 -64.47
CA ARG A 3 -7.33 -3.28 -63.70
C ARG A 3 -7.87 -3.65 -62.31
N ALA A 4 -8.59 -4.77 -62.20
CA ALA A 4 -9.12 -5.26 -60.93
C ALA A 4 -7.99 -5.77 -60.02
N ALA A 5 -7.06 -6.57 -60.57
CA ALA A 5 -5.89 -7.04 -59.83
C ALA A 5 -4.98 -5.89 -59.36
N TRP A 6 -4.78 -4.85 -60.19
CA TRP A 6 -4.05 -3.64 -59.81
C TRP A 6 -4.72 -2.89 -58.65
N THR A 7 -6.05 -2.78 -58.68
CA THR A 7 -6.82 -2.11 -57.61
C THR A 7 -6.69 -2.87 -56.30
N ALA A 8 -6.90 -4.20 -56.35
CA ALA A 8 -6.76 -5.08 -55.18
C ALA A 8 -5.35 -5.01 -54.58
N ARG A 9 -4.30 -5.12 -55.41
CA ARG A 9 -2.89 -4.96 -55.00
C ARG A 9 -2.66 -3.65 -54.26
N ARG A 10 -3.15 -2.53 -54.82
CA ARG A 10 -2.97 -1.21 -54.21
C ARG A 10 -3.70 -1.11 -52.87
N GLU A 11 -4.92 -1.65 -52.77
CA GLU A 11 -5.71 -1.63 -51.55
C GLU A 11 -5.08 -2.47 -50.44
N THR A 12 -4.65 -3.70 -50.73
CA THR A 12 -3.98 -4.57 -49.77
C THR A 12 -2.61 -4.03 -49.34
N ALA A 13 -1.85 -3.44 -50.27
CA ALA A 13 -0.57 -2.81 -49.96
C ALA A 13 -0.74 -1.57 -49.08
N ARG A 14 -1.77 -0.75 -49.34
CA ARG A 14 -2.10 0.40 -48.49
C ARG A 14 -2.52 -0.06 -47.09
N ALA A 15 -3.43 -1.04 -46.99
CA ALA A 15 -3.89 -1.57 -45.71
C ALA A 15 -2.74 -2.17 -44.89
N LEU A 16 -1.81 -2.89 -45.54
CA LEU A 16 -0.62 -3.41 -44.88
C LEU A 16 0.30 -2.27 -44.39
N ALA A 17 0.57 -1.26 -45.22
CA ALA A 17 1.41 -0.13 -44.83
C ALA A 17 0.82 0.69 -43.67
N GLU A 18 -0.50 0.92 -43.69
CA GLU A 18 -1.22 1.60 -42.59
C GLU A 18 -1.14 0.79 -41.29
N ALA A 19 -1.34 -0.54 -41.36
CA ALA A 19 -1.22 -1.42 -40.20
C ALA A 19 0.22 -1.51 -39.68
N GLU A 20 1.23 -1.57 -40.54
CA GLU A 20 2.65 -1.62 -40.14
C GLU A 20 3.09 -0.31 -39.47
N ALA A 21 2.62 0.84 -39.95
CA ALA A 21 2.86 2.13 -39.30
C ALA A 21 2.19 2.22 -37.92
N ALA A 22 0.93 1.76 -37.81
CA ALA A 22 0.21 1.71 -36.53
C ALA A 22 0.90 0.77 -35.53
N LEU A 23 1.37 -0.40 -35.99
CA LEU A 23 2.06 -1.35 -35.14
C LEU A 23 3.42 -0.84 -34.66
N ALA A 24 4.18 -0.17 -35.54
CA ALA A 24 5.47 0.42 -35.15
C ALA A 24 5.30 1.48 -34.06
N ALA A 25 4.25 2.29 -34.12
CA ALA A 25 3.91 3.25 -33.07
C ALA A 25 3.46 2.56 -31.77
N ALA A 26 2.76 1.42 -31.87
CA ALA A 26 2.26 0.67 -30.72
C ALA A 26 3.34 -0.11 -29.95
N ARG A 27 4.49 -0.47 -30.56
CA ARG A 27 5.53 -1.28 -29.89
C ARG A 27 6.14 -0.66 -28.65
N GLN A 28 6.44 0.64 -28.66
CA GLN A 28 6.96 1.31 -27.45
C GLN A 28 5.90 1.38 -26.35
N GLU A 29 4.64 1.53 -26.75
CA GLU A 29 3.52 1.51 -25.84
C GLU A 29 3.29 0.11 -25.25
N GLU A 30 3.46 -0.94 -26.04
CA GLU A 30 3.33 -2.34 -25.62
C GLU A 30 4.30 -2.69 -24.49
N GLU A 31 5.59 -2.38 -24.64
CA GLU A 31 6.61 -2.67 -23.61
C GLU A 31 6.26 -1.98 -22.29
N TYR A 32 5.87 -0.70 -22.36
CA TYR A 32 5.39 0.06 -21.21
C TYR A 32 4.15 -0.59 -20.59
N LEU A 33 3.14 -0.96 -21.39
CA LEU A 33 1.89 -1.56 -20.92
C LEU A 33 2.13 -2.93 -20.26
N ARG A 34 2.96 -3.79 -20.85
CA ARG A 34 3.32 -5.09 -20.25
C ARG A 34 3.99 -4.90 -18.90
N HIS A 35 4.92 -3.96 -18.79
CA HIS A 35 5.58 -3.65 -17.51
C HIS A 35 4.59 -3.12 -16.47
N ALA A 36 3.75 -2.16 -16.85
CA ALA A 36 2.76 -1.56 -15.95
C ALA A 36 1.72 -2.59 -15.47
N VAL A 37 1.19 -3.43 -16.37
CA VAL A 37 0.28 -4.53 -16.02
C VAL A 37 0.95 -5.51 -15.08
N ALA A 38 2.19 -5.92 -15.34
CA ALA A 38 2.90 -6.85 -14.47
C ALA A 38 3.12 -6.29 -13.05
N GLU A 39 3.42 -4.99 -12.91
CA GLU A 39 3.53 -4.34 -11.61
C GLU A 39 2.19 -4.27 -10.87
N LEU A 40 1.11 -3.90 -11.58
CA LEU A 40 -0.24 -3.86 -11.03
C LEU A 40 -0.75 -5.25 -10.63
N ASP A 41 -0.48 -6.27 -11.43
CA ASP A 41 -0.83 -7.66 -11.14
C ASP A 41 -0.06 -8.19 -9.93
N LYS A 42 1.23 -7.85 -9.83
CA LYS A 42 2.05 -8.22 -8.67
C LYS A 42 1.53 -7.56 -7.38
N LEU A 43 1.10 -6.30 -7.45
CA LEU A 43 0.55 -5.60 -6.29
C LEU A 43 -0.90 -6.04 -5.98
N SER A 44 -1.67 -6.42 -7.00
CA SER A 44 -3.09 -6.80 -6.92
C SER A 44 -3.91 -5.84 -6.05
N PRO A 45 -4.01 -4.54 -6.39
CA PRO A 45 -4.78 -3.56 -5.63
C PRO A 45 -6.27 -3.85 -5.70
N GLU A 46 -6.97 -3.70 -4.58
CA GLU A 46 -8.43 -3.84 -4.51
C GLU A 46 -9.16 -2.49 -4.46
N PRO A 47 -10.41 -2.39 -4.96
CA PRO A 47 -11.22 -1.19 -4.79
C PRO A 47 -11.45 -0.82 -3.31
N GLY A 48 -11.19 0.45 -2.97
CA GLY A 48 -11.35 1.00 -1.63
C GLY A 48 -10.39 0.41 -0.58
N GLU A 49 -9.34 -0.30 -1.01
CA GLU A 49 -8.36 -0.91 -0.11
C GLU A 49 -7.60 0.15 0.68
N GLU A 50 -7.17 1.22 0.03
CA GLU A 50 -6.36 2.27 0.66
C GLU A 50 -7.13 2.93 1.81
N GLN A 51 -8.40 3.26 1.56
CA GLN A 51 -9.27 3.85 2.58
C GLN A 51 -9.45 2.93 3.79
N ARG A 52 -9.67 1.63 3.57
CA ARG A 52 -9.81 0.64 4.66
C ARG A 52 -8.53 0.57 5.49
N LEU A 53 -7.38 0.50 4.83
CA LEU A 53 -6.08 0.42 5.49
C LEU A 53 -5.74 1.72 6.24
N ASP A 54 -6.06 2.89 5.70
CA ASP A 54 -5.79 4.17 6.38
C ASP A 54 -6.63 4.32 7.65
N ILE A 55 -7.89 3.88 7.64
CA ILE A 55 -8.75 3.82 8.83
C ILE A 55 -8.15 2.88 9.88
N ALA A 56 -7.77 1.66 9.47
CA ALA A 56 -7.17 0.68 10.36
C ALA A 56 -5.86 1.20 10.98
N ARG A 57 -4.98 1.80 10.16
CA ARG A 57 -3.72 2.41 10.58
C ARG A 57 -3.94 3.47 11.66
N ARG A 58 -4.87 4.40 11.45
CA ARG A 58 -5.16 5.47 12.43
C ARG A 58 -5.65 4.92 13.76
N ALA A 59 -6.48 3.87 13.72
CA ALA A 59 -6.96 3.20 14.92
C ALA A 59 -5.81 2.53 15.68
N MET A 60 -4.94 1.78 14.99
CA MET A 60 -3.77 1.12 15.58
C MET A 60 -2.77 2.12 16.18
N GLN A 61 -2.45 3.20 15.46
CA GLN A 61 -1.59 4.27 16.00
C GLN A 61 -2.24 4.98 17.21
N GLY A 62 -3.57 5.05 17.25
CA GLY A 62 -4.31 5.53 18.42
C GLY A 62 -4.09 4.63 19.63
N ALA A 63 -4.20 3.31 19.45
CA ALA A 63 -3.96 2.33 20.49
C ALA A 63 -2.50 2.35 20.98
N GLU A 64 -1.54 2.46 20.06
CA GLU A 64 -0.10 2.59 20.38
C GLU A 64 0.16 3.81 21.29
N ARG A 65 -0.36 4.99 20.91
CA ARG A 65 -0.20 6.21 21.71
C ARG A 65 -0.80 6.09 23.11
N ILE A 66 -2.00 5.51 23.21
CA ILE A 66 -2.65 5.29 24.51
C ILE A 66 -1.76 4.39 25.37
N ARG A 67 -1.28 3.28 24.81
CA ARG A 67 -0.39 2.35 25.52
C ARG A 67 0.90 3.03 25.97
N ASP A 68 1.52 3.85 25.13
CA ASP A 68 2.73 4.60 25.46
C ASP A 68 2.49 5.64 26.58
N ASP A 69 1.37 6.34 26.54
CA ASP A 69 0.97 7.27 27.61
C ASP A 69 0.82 6.54 28.95
N VAL A 70 0.12 5.41 28.94
CA VAL A 70 -0.12 4.59 30.14
C VAL A 70 1.19 3.98 30.66
N ALA A 71 2.06 3.48 29.78
CA ALA A 71 3.37 2.94 30.16
C ALA A 71 4.27 4.02 30.78
N ARG A 72 4.26 5.24 30.23
CA ARG A 72 4.97 6.38 30.82
C ARG A 72 4.44 6.75 32.20
N ALA A 73 3.11 6.73 32.38
CA ALA A 73 2.52 6.96 33.70
C ALA A 73 2.96 5.88 34.71
N LEU A 74 2.93 4.60 34.34
CA LEU A 74 3.39 3.50 35.18
C LEU A 74 4.86 3.69 35.61
N GLN A 75 5.74 4.08 34.69
CA GLN A 75 7.14 4.36 34.99
C GLN A 75 7.35 5.52 35.98
N MET A 76 6.45 6.50 36.03
CA MET A 76 6.51 7.59 37.00
C MET A 76 6.02 7.19 38.39
N LEU A 77 5.11 6.21 38.46
CA LEU A 77 4.58 5.72 39.73
C LEU A 77 5.50 4.67 40.37
N GLY A 78 5.94 3.68 39.58
CA GLY A 78 6.80 2.59 40.04
C GLY A 78 8.31 2.86 39.91
N GLY A 79 9.12 1.86 40.23
CA GLY A 79 10.59 1.96 40.17
C GLY A 79 11.15 3.06 41.10
N ASN A 80 12.10 3.86 40.61
CA ASN A 80 12.64 5.04 41.32
C ASN A 80 11.69 6.27 41.28
N GLY A 81 10.41 6.07 40.96
CA GLY A 81 9.38 7.10 40.87
C GLY A 81 8.73 7.45 42.22
N ALA A 82 7.43 7.74 42.19
CA ALA A 82 6.66 8.19 43.34
C ALA A 82 6.70 7.19 44.51
N GLU A 83 6.62 5.88 44.22
CA GLU A 83 6.64 4.83 45.24
C GLU A 83 7.93 4.87 46.07
N THR A 84 9.09 4.84 45.40
CA THR A 84 10.39 4.91 46.09
C THR A 84 10.54 6.20 46.89
N ALA A 85 10.15 7.35 46.33
CA ALA A 85 10.23 8.63 47.02
C ALA A 85 9.37 8.66 48.30
N MET A 86 8.17 8.08 48.25
CA MET A 86 7.26 7.98 49.40
C MET A 86 7.76 7.00 50.45
N VAL A 87 8.29 5.83 50.04
CA VAL A 87 8.90 4.85 50.94
C VAL A 87 10.12 5.43 51.65
N ASP A 88 10.99 6.13 50.92
CA ASP A 88 12.13 6.80 51.53
C ASP A 88 11.66 7.87 52.51
N ALA A 89 10.75 8.77 52.11
CA ALA A 89 10.21 9.80 53.01
C ALA A 89 9.64 9.20 54.30
N ALA A 90 8.89 8.09 54.22
CA ALA A 90 8.36 7.37 55.39
C ALA A 90 9.50 6.92 56.31
N ARG A 91 10.51 6.26 55.75
CA ARG A 91 11.68 5.77 56.50
C ARG A 91 12.44 6.89 57.22
N TRP A 92 12.67 8.02 56.56
CA TRP A 92 13.33 9.18 57.19
C TRP A 92 12.48 9.78 58.32
N LEU A 93 11.16 9.89 58.12
CA LEU A 93 10.23 10.39 59.12
C LEU A 93 10.12 9.46 60.34
N GLU A 94 10.09 8.15 60.14
CA GLU A 94 10.12 7.15 61.21
C GLU A 94 11.38 7.27 62.06
N GLY A 95 12.55 7.44 61.42
CA GLY A 95 13.82 7.68 62.12
C GLY A 95 13.83 8.97 62.96
N ALA A 96 13.06 9.98 62.56
CA ALA A 96 12.93 11.26 63.28
C ALA A 96 11.83 11.25 64.36
N ALA A 97 10.84 10.36 64.26
CA ALA A 97 9.63 10.34 65.10
C ALA A 97 9.93 10.28 66.60
N ALA A 98 10.97 9.52 67.00
CA ALA A 98 11.40 9.40 68.40
C ALA A 98 11.82 10.73 69.04
N ARG A 99 12.15 11.76 68.23
CA ARG A 99 12.60 13.09 68.69
C ARG A 99 11.55 14.17 68.47
N ALA A 100 10.37 13.81 67.97
CA ALA A 100 9.38 14.75 67.48
C ALA A 100 8.12 14.86 68.35
N GLU A 101 8.10 14.26 69.55
CA GLU A 101 6.98 14.35 70.52
C GLU A 101 5.60 14.06 69.89
N GLY A 102 5.50 13.01 69.06
CA GLY A 102 4.26 12.60 68.38
C GLY A 102 3.81 13.48 67.21
N ARG A 103 4.54 14.56 66.89
CA ARG A 103 4.18 15.47 65.77
C ARG A 103 4.23 14.82 64.39
N LEU A 104 4.91 13.67 64.26
CA LEU A 104 5.05 12.94 63.00
C LEU A 104 4.04 11.79 62.84
N ASP A 105 3.24 11.48 63.85
CA ASP A 105 2.31 10.34 63.83
C ASP A 105 1.22 10.50 62.76
N ALA A 106 0.60 11.68 62.69
CA ALA A 106 -0.44 11.96 61.69
C ALA A 106 0.10 12.02 60.25
N PRO A 107 1.24 12.69 59.96
CA PRO A 107 1.90 12.60 58.66
C PRO A 107 2.28 11.17 58.24
N LEU A 108 2.85 10.37 59.15
CA LEU A 108 3.21 8.97 58.87
C LEU A 108 1.96 8.13 58.55
N ALA A 109 0.88 8.29 59.31
CA ALA A 109 -0.39 7.61 59.04
C ALA A 109 -1.00 8.04 57.69
N ALA A 110 -0.87 9.31 57.30
CA ALA A 110 -1.32 9.79 55.99
C ALA A 110 -0.48 9.21 54.84
N LEU A 111 0.84 9.15 55.02
CA LEU A 111 1.76 8.58 54.03
C LEU A 111 1.52 7.08 53.83
N SER A 112 1.25 6.34 54.90
CA SER A 112 0.87 4.92 54.84
C SER A 112 -0.39 4.70 54.01
N ARG A 113 -1.44 5.50 54.20
CA ARG A 113 -2.65 5.43 53.36
C ARG A 113 -2.35 5.77 51.91
N ALA A 114 -1.57 6.81 51.66
CA ALA A 114 -1.20 7.22 50.31
C ALA A 114 -0.39 6.14 49.57
N LEU A 115 0.49 5.40 50.27
CA LEU A 115 1.22 4.25 49.70
C LEU A 115 0.27 3.11 49.30
N ILE A 116 -0.78 2.83 50.07
CA ILE A 116 -1.79 1.82 49.73
C ILE A 116 -2.53 2.22 48.44
N GLU A 117 -3.06 3.45 48.39
CA GLU A 117 -3.78 3.99 47.22
C GLU A 117 -2.87 4.04 45.98
N LEU A 118 -1.59 4.38 46.16
CA LEU A 118 -0.61 4.34 45.08
C LEU A 118 -0.41 2.92 44.54
N GLY A 119 -0.31 1.91 45.42
CA GLY A 119 -0.19 0.51 45.02
C GLY A 119 -1.41 0.03 44.23
N GLU A 120 -2.62 0.38 44.66
CA GLU A 120 -3.86 0.06 43.93
C GLU A 120 -3.91 0.72 42.55
N ALA A 121 -3.52 2.00 42.45
CA ALA A 121 -3.44 2.70 41.18
C ALA A 121 -2.41 2.07 40.23
N THR A 122 -1.22 1.72 40.74
CA THR A 122 -0.17 1.05 39.97
C THR A 122 -0.65 -0.29 39.42
N GLN A 123 -1.27 -1.12 40.25
CA GLN A 123 -1.82 -2.41 39.81
C GLN A 123 -2.90 -2.23 38.74
N GLY A 124 -3.83 -1.28 38.91
CA GLY A 124 -4.87 -1.01 37.91
C GLY A 124 -4.30 -0.54 36.56
N ILE A 125 -3.18 0.20 36.58
CA ILE A 125 -2.48 0.63 35.38
C ILE A 125 -1.76 -0.54 34.70
N GLU A 126 -1.13 -1.44 35.47
CA GLU A 126 -0.52 -2.66 34.94
C GLU A 126 -1.56 -3.56 34.26
N ASP A 127 -2.70 -3.76 34.91
CA ASP A 127 -3.82 -4.54 34.35
C ASP A 127 -4.34 -3.90 33.05
N ALA A 128 -4.48 -2.58 33.03
CA ALA A 128 -4.87 -1.84 31.83
C ALA A 128 -3.86 -2.01 30.69
N LEU A 129 -2.56 -1.94 30.98
CA LEU A 129 -1.50 -2.20 29.98
C LEU A 129 -1.53 -3.62 29.45
N SER A 130 -1.78 -4.60 30.31
CA SER A 130 -1.91 -6.00 29.89
C SER A 130 -3.16 -6.24 29.03
N ALA A 131 -4.21 -5.45 29.23
CA ALA A 131 -5.45 -5.54 28.44
C ALA A 131 -5.39 -4.77 27.12
N LEU A 132 -4.48 -3.81 26.99
CA LEU A 132 -4.23 -3.07 25.74
C LEU A 132 -3.51 -3.98 24.74
N ASP A 133 -4.29 -4.73 23.98
CA ASP A 133 -3.82 -5.52 22.85
C ASP A 133 -3.37 -4.58 21.72
N PHE A 134 -2.07 -4.56 21.46
CA PHE A 134 -1.46 -3.84 20.35
C PHE A 134 -0.50 -4.80 19.65
N ASP A 135 -0.72 -5.01 18.35
CA ASP A 135 0.17 -5.78 17.49
C ASP A 135 0.99 -4.82 16.61
N PRO A 136 2.27 -4.58 16.97
CA PRO A 136 3.16 -3.73 16.16
C PRO A 136 3.35 -4.28 14.74
N SER A 137 3.32 -5.59 14.56
CA SER A 137 3.54 -6.23 13.25
C SER A 137 2.37 -6.00 12.31
N ALA A 138 1.14 -5.99 12.85
CA ALA A 138 -0.06 -5.63 12.09
C ALA A 138 -0.03 -4.17 11.61
N LEU A 139 0.43 -3.24 12.47
CA LEU A 139 0.61 -1.85 12.09
C LEU A 139 1.67 -1.71 10.98
N GLU A 140 2.84 -2.30 11.16
CA GLU A 140 3.93 -2.28 10.17
C GLU A 140 3.46 -2.83 8.81
N SER A 141 2.84 -4.01 8.79
CA SER A 141 2.32 -4.62 7.56
C SER A 141 1.29 -3.74 6.84
N THR A 142 0.44 -3.06 7.61
CA THR A 142 -0.56 -2.11 7.08
C THR A 142 0.11 -0.89 6.46
N GLU A 143 1.14 -0.35 7.11
CA GLU A 143 1.89 0.79 6.61
C GLU A 143 2.71 0.46 5.35
N GLU A 144 3.33 -0.73 5.29
CA GLU A 144 4.03 -1.23 4.11
C GLU A 144 3.07 -1.38 2.92
N ARG A 145 1.89 -1.95 3.15
CA ARG A 145 0.87 -2.09 2.10
C ARG A 145 0.39 -0.73 1.59
N LEU A 146 0.10 0.21 2.49
CA LEU A 146 -0.25 1.60 2.14
C LEU A 146 0.85 2.29 1.35
N PHE A 147 2.12 2.09 1.74
CA PHE A 147 3.25 2.67 1.02
C PHE A 147 3.34 2.13 -0.41
N ALA A 148 3.20 0.81 -0.59
CA ALA A 148 3.23 0.17 -1.90
C ALA A 148 2.10 0.67 -2.82
N LEU A 149 0.86 0.74 -2.31
CA LEU A 149 -0.29 1.29 -3.03
C LEU A 149 -0.04 2.75 -3.46
N ARG A 150 0.35 3.62 -2.52
CA ARG A 150 0.58 5.04 -2.81
C ARG A 150 1.78 5.26 -3.73
N ALA A 151 2.81 4.42 -3.67
CA ALA A 151 3.95 4.49 -4.57
C ALA A 151 3.56 4.17 -6.02
N LEU A 152 2.78 3.10 -6.23
CA LEU A 152 2.32 2.72 -7.58
C LEU A 152 1.31 3.74 -8.13
N ALA A 153 0.43 4.26 -7.28
CA ALA A 153 -0.51 5.33 -7.64
C ALA A 153 0.21 6.58 -8.15
N ARG A 154 1.25 7.04 -7.43
CA ARG A 154 2.10 8.16 -7.86
C ARG A 154 2.82 7.88 -9.18
N LYS A 155 3.27 6.64 -9.41
CA LYS A 155 3.93 6.24 -10.66
C LYS A 155 3.00 6.40 -11.88
N HIS A 156 1.70 6.19 -11.68
CA HIS A 156 0.68 6.29 -12.73
C HIS A 156 -0.11 7.60 -12.70
N ASP A 157 0.24 8.54 -11.80
CA ASP A 157 -0.43 9.83 -11.60
C ASP A 157 -1.95 9.72 -11.36
N ILE A 158 -2.34 8.77 -10.51
CA ILE A 158 -3.74 8.53 -10.12
C ILE A 158 -3.90 8.43 -8.61
N LEU A 159 -5.15 8.37 -8.15
CA LEU A 159 -5.44 8.03 -6.75
C LEU A 159 -5.21 6.54 -6.51
N PRO A 160 -4.79 6.14 -5.29
CA PRO A 160 -4.59 4.72 -4.96
C PRO A 160 -5.82 3.84 -5.19
N ASP A 161 -7.02 4.33 -4.88
CA ASP A 161 -8.26 3.57 -5.08
C ASP A 161 -8.61 3.34 -6.55
N ASP A 162 -8.02 4.12 -7.47
CA ASP A 162 -8.21 3.96 -8.92
C ASP A 162 -7.29 2.90 -9.54
N LEU A 163 -6.29 2.39 -8.79
CA LEU A 163 -5.30 1.43 -9.29
C LEU A 163 -5.95 0.14 -9.81
N ALA A 164 -6.99 -0.34 -9.12
CA ALA A 164 -7.73 -1.54 -9.53
C ALA A 164 -8.40 -1.34 -10.90
N GLY A 165 -8.96 -0.16 -11.14
CA GLY A 165 -9.55 0.21 -12.43
C GLY A 165 -8.51 0.37 -13.54
N LEU A 166 -7.35 0.97 -13.21
CA LEU A 166 -6.25 1.15 -14.15
C LEU A 166 -5.73 -0.18 -14.69
N ALA A 167 -5.58 -1.20 -13.85
CA ALA A 167 -5.10 -2.52 -14.28
C ALA A 167 -5.99 -3.12 -15.40
N GLY A 168 -7.31 -3.01 -15.27
CA GLY A 168 -8.24 -3.43 -16.32
C GLY A 168 -8.05 -2.65 -17.62
N GLN A 169 -7.97 -1.31 -17.53
CA GLN A 169 -7.79 -0.44 -18.70
C GLN A 169 -6.49 -0.73 -19.47
N LEU A 170 -5.39 -1.01 -18.76
CA LEU A 170 -4.12 -1.32 -19.40
C LEU A 170 -4.11 -2.72 -20.02
N ARG A 171 -4.77 -3.72 -19.40
CA ARG A 171 -4.95 -5.04 -20.00
C ARG A 171 -5.77 -4.95 -21.30
N ASP A 172 -6.90 -4.25 -21.30
CA ASP A 172 -7.72 -4.05 -22.49
C ASP A 172 -6.94 -3.36 -23.63
N ARG A 173 -6.06 -2.42 -23.28
CA ARG A 173 -5.21 -1.73 -24.25
C ARG A 173 -4.14 -2.68 -24.81
N LEU A 174 -3.52 -3.49 -23.97
CA LEU A 174 -2.54 -4.49 -24.38
C LEU A 174 -3.18 -5.57 -25.29
N GLU A 175 -4.35 -6.07 -24.95
CA GLU A 175 -5.09 -7.04 -25.75
C GLU A 175 -5.41 -6.52 -27.16
N ARG A 176 -5.72 -5.23 -27.30
CA ARG A 176 -5.94 -4.60 -28.62
C ARG A 176 -4.66 -4.55 -29.46
N ILE A 177 -3.50 -4.34 -28.83
CA ILE A 177 -2.20 -4.37 -29.53
C ILE A 177 -1.89 -5.80 -29.98
N ASP A 178 -2.03 -6.78 -29.09
CA ASP A 178 -1.81 -8.20 -29.37
C ASP A 178 -2.72 -8.70 -30.52
N ALA A 179 -3.99 -8.28 -30.51
CA ALA A 179 -4.93 -8.59 -31.60
C ALA A 179 -4.53 -7.95 -32.94
N GLY A 180 -3.99 -6.73 -32.92
CA GLY A 180 -3.46 -6.04 -34.11
C GLY A 180 -2.24 -6.75 -34.68
N GLU A 181 -1.34 -7.26 -33.84
CA GLU A 181 -0.20 -8.08 -34.26
C GLU A 181 -0.64 -9.40 -34.91
N ALA A 182 -1.63 -10.08 -34.32
CA ALA A 182 -2.17 -11.31 -34.88
C ALA A 182 -2.77 -11.12 -36.28
N GLN A 183 -3.39 -9.96 -36.55
CA GLN A 183 -3.94 -9.62 -37.88
C GLN A 183 -2.85 -9.32 -38.94
N MET A 184 -1.63 -8.99 -38.52
CA MET A 184 -0.53 -8.62 -39.43
C MET A 184 -0.15 -9.76 -40.38
N ALA A 185 -0.19 -11.01 -39.90
CA ALA A 185 0.11 -12.18 -40.72
C ALA A 185 -0.89 -12.33 -41.88
N ALA A 186 -2.18 -12.07 -41.62
CA ALA A 186 -3.24 -12.13 -42.62
C ALA A 186 -3.10 -11.01 -43.67
N LEU A 187 -2.83 -9.77 -43.24
CA LEU A 187 -2.60 -8.63 -44.14
C LEU A 187 -1.38 -8.87 -45.05
N ARG A 188 -0.29 -9.43 -44.49
CA ARG A 188 0.90 -9.81 -45.27
C ARG A 188 0.60 -10.91 -46.28
N SER A 189 -0.22 -11.90 -45.94
CA SER A 189 -0.64 -12.94 -46.91
C SER A 189 -1.48 -12.33 -48.03
N ALA A 190 -2.51 -11.55 -47.67
CA ALA A 190 -3.39 -10.91 -48.64
C ALA A 190 -2.62 -9.99 -49.61
N ALA A 191 -1.65 -9.22 -49.11
CA ALA A 191 -0.79 -8.38 -49.95
C ALA A 191 0.07 -9.21 -50.92
N ARG A 192 0.68 -10.32 -50.46
CA ARG A 192 1.46 -11.22 -51.34
C ARG A 192 0.60 -11.89 -52.41
N GLU A 193 -0.61 -12.34 -52.04
CA GLU A 193 -1.55 -12.97 -52.96
C GLU A 193 -2.04 -11.98 -54.03
N ALA A 194 -2.35 -10.74 -53.63
CA ALA A 194 -2.75 -9.69 -54.55
C ALA A 194 -1.61 -9.24 -55.48
N GLU A 195 -0.36 -9.22 -55.00
CA GLU A 195 0.83 -8.99 -55.82
C GLU A 195 0.96 -10.07 -56.91
N ALA A 196 0.94 -11.35 -56.51
CA ALA A 196 1.07 -12.48 -57.42
C ALA A 196 -0.05 -12.52 -58.47
N ALA A 197 -1.28 -12.21 -58.07
CA ALA A 197 -2.43 -12.14 -58.98
C ALA A 197 -2.28 -10.99 -60.00
N TYR A 198 -1.74 -9.85 -59.58
CA TYR A 198 -1.44 -8.74 -60.48
C TYR A 198 -0.33 -9.10 -61.47
N ASP A 199 0.78 -9.68 -61.00
CA ASP A 199 1.91 -10.08 -61.84
C ASP A 199 1.50 -11.08 -62.92
N ALA A 200 0.71 -12.10 -62.55
CA ALA A 200 0.19 -13.08 -63.49
C ALA A 200 -0.74 -12.45 -64.54
N ALA A 201 -1.62 -11.54 -64.12
CA ALA A 201 -2.53 -10.86 -65.03
C ALA A 201 -1.77 -9.90 -65.96
N ALA A 202 -0.72 -9.23 -65.47
CA ALA A 202 0.11 -8.32 -66.25
C ALA A 202 0.96 -9.08 -67.30
N ALA A 203 1.54 -10.22 -66.94
CA ALA A 203 2.30 -11.07 -67.86
C ALA A 203 1.43 -11.64 -68.99
N ALA A 204 0.12 -11.80 -68.80
CA ALA A 204 -0.80 -12.21 -69.85
C ALA A 204 -1.11 -11.10 -70.90
N LEU A 205 -0.60 -9.88 -70.71
CA LEU A 205 -0.72 -8.77 -71.66
C LEU A 205 0.53 -8.59 -72.54
N THR A 206 1.63 -9.30 -72.24
CA THR A 206 2.89 -9.32 -73.00
C THR A 206 2.97 -10.56 -73.86
#